data_AF-A0A3M0Z104-F1
#
_entry.id   AF-A0A3M0Z104-F1
#
_cell.length_a   1.000
_cell.length_b   1.000
_cell.length_c   1.000
_cell.angle_alpha   90.00
_cell.angle_beta   90.00
_cell.angle_gamma   90.00
#
_symmetry.space_group_name_H-M   'P 1'
#
loop_
_entity.id
_entity.type
_entity.pdbx_description
1 polymer ?
#
loop_
_entity_poly.entity_id
_entity_poly.type
_entity_poly.pdbx_seq_one_letter_code
_entity_poly.pdbx_strand_id
1 'polypeptide(L)'
;MPRLLISAAHTKESPGSVYGDLREADLTRKILSLTIPHLGKLGVNFVSVPLDLPLVQRIEWINKQGFSVENGDIFLEIHINEGGKRGIESWFRSEEDPNNRSQKLAKHVSKYLADKFKWQDLGCKSEYEHELGSLLILNQINIPGTAVEILFIDNEEDVKILKDEKKLDEIAEALAESVNDFLKNNQTVTNEEIEFFNKKNSLEDQNDVFFDDFDSDLDDFFSSSIAGATGANDYTSKTNKSQNILPSLPHSFKNYGASGSNLLDRDQRKEMIVEYYKKILGREPTQIELNKNLNSGVSKEELIEKLLNLEEFKEMQKKASKHDELFKELQSKDNKLSKINKEMEDATKVIENLNKLLRLKNSSILKMQKELKEAGIITEGEYYDSERVKKKREKNAKDLTQKGKKGFIDSIIDFLKL
;
A
#
# COMPACT_ATOMS: atom_id res chain seq x y z
N MET A 1 14.23 32.71 7.74
CA MET A 1 13.74 32.56 6.35
C MET A 1 12.88 31.31 6.32
N PRO A 2 11.69 31.37 5.71
CA PRO A 2 10.82 30.20 5.55
C PRO A 2 11.54 29.02 4.90
N ARG A 3 11.23 27.81 5.36
CA ARG A 3 11.80 26.56 4.86
C ARG A 3 10.72 25.60 4.36
N LEU A 4 11.14 24.65 3.54
CA LEU A 4 10.30 23.59 2.99
C LEU A 4 10.69 22.22 3.57
N LEU A 5 9.72 21.48 4.12
CA LEU A 5 9.80 20.03 4.20
C LEU A 5 9.12 19.45 2.97
N ILE A 6 9.83 18.60 2.22
CA ILE A 6 9.28 17.96 1.02
C ILE A 6 9.37 16.44 1.13
N SER A 7 8.30 15.75 0.71
CA SER A 7 8.12 14.31 0.88
C SER A 7 7.63 13.66 -0.42
N ALA A 8 8.05 12.43 -0.66
CA ALA A 8 7.47 11.55 -1.68
C ALA A 8 6.58 10.54 -0.98
N ALA A 9 5.29 10.50 -1.34
CA ALA A 9 4.33 9.59 -0.72
C ALA A 9 4.71 8.11 -0.87
N HIS A 10 4.12 7.29 0.00
CA HIS A 10 4.21 5.82 -0.04
C HIS A 10 5.60 5.22 0.24
N THR A 11 5.64 3.90 0.30
CA THR A 11 6.85 3.10 0.57
C THR A 11 7.02 2.00 -0.47
N LYS A 12 8.16 1.30 -0.49
CA LYS A 12 8.34 0.12 -1.36
C LYS A 12 7.34 -0.98 -1.04
N GLU A 13 7.06 -1.17 0.24
CA GLU A 13 6.16 -2.21 0.75
C GLU A 13 4.69 -1.84 0.54
N SER A 14 4.35 -0.55 0.63
CA SER A 14 3.02 -0.01 0.38
C SER A 14 3.10 1.04 -0.72
N PRO A 15 3.12 0.65 -2.01
CA PRO A 15 3.50 1.52 -3.12
C PRO A 15 2.44 2.52 -3.58
N GLY A 16 1.34 2.67 -2.84
CA GLY A 16 0.15 3.39 -3.31
C GLY A 16 -0.51 2.70 -4.49
N SER A 17 -1.00 3.51 -5.42
CA SER A 17 -1.65 3.04 -6.65
C SER A 17 -0.66 2.36 -7.60
N VAL A 18 -1.13 1.32 -8.29
CA VAL A 18 -0.35 0.53 -9.25
C VAL A 18 -1.16 0.34 -10.53
N TYR A 19 -0.60 0.77 -11.67
CA TYR A 19 -1.23 0.64 -12.97
C TYR A 19 -0.21 0.15 -14.01
N GLY A 20 -0.37 -1.09 -14.47
CA GLY A 20 0.61 -1.73 -15.35
C GLY A 20 1.98 -1.88 -14.68
N ASP A 21 2.98 -1.26 -15.28
CA ASP A 21 4.38 -1.17 -14.79
C ASP A 21 4.64 0.07 -13.90
N LEU A 22 3.65 0.95 -13.74
CA LEU A 22 3.78 2.15 -12.91
C LEU A 22 3.34 1.88 -11.47
N ARG A 23 4.14 2.38 -10.54
CA ARG A 23 3.84 2.42 -9.10
C ARG A 23 3.93 3.85 -8.62
N GLU A 24 2.92 4.33 -7.90
CA GLU A 24 2.88 5.69 -7.39
C GLU A 24 4.15 6.02 -6.58
N ALA A 25 4.55 5.14 -5.67
CA ALA A 25 5.78 5.32 -4.88
C ALA A 25 7.05 5.52 -5.72
N ASP A 26 7.16 4.94 -6.91
CA ASP A 26 8.33 5.13 -7.78
C ASP A 26 8.27 6.49 -8.49
N LEU A 27 7.08 6.90 -8.94
CA LEU A 27 6.85 8.18 -9.61
C LEU A 27 7.08 9.35 -8.66
N THR A 28 6.51 9.30 -7.45
CA THR A 28 6.67 10.37 -6.44
C THR A 28 8.15 10.53 -6.06
N ARG A 29 8.89 9.44 -5.92
CA ARG A 29 10.35 9.45 -5.68
C ARG A 29 11.14 10.04 -6.82
N LYS A 30 10.77 9.70 -8.06
CA LYS A 30 11.41 10.24 -9.25
C LYS A 30 11.17 11.74 -9.36
N ILE A 31 9.95 12.20 -9.15
CA ILE A 31 9.61 13.64 -9.15
C ILE A 31 10.36 14.36 -8.02
N LEU A 32 10.39 13.80 -6.81
CA LEU A 32 11.14 14.38 -5.69
C LEU A 32 12.64 14.50 -6.02
N SER A 33 13.25 13.45 -6.55
CA SER A 33 14.70 13.46 -6.86
C SER A 33 15.06 14.48 -7.95
N LEU A 34 14.15 14.71 -8.90
CA LEU A 34 14.26 15.76 -9.90
C LEU A 34 13.96 17.17 -9.33
N THR A 35 13.09 17.28 -8.33
CA THR A 35 12.70 18.58 -7.73
C THR A 35 13.82 19.18 -6.88
N ILE A 36 14.54 18.33 -6.14
CA ILE A 36 15.66 18.70 -5.25
C ILE A 36 16.70 19.61 -5.92
N PRO A 37 17.29 19.29 -7.09
CA PRO A 37 18.28 20.16 -7.73
C PRO A 37 17.69 21.50 -8.19
N HIS A 38 16.42 21.54 -8.61
CA HIS A 38 15.76 22.80 -8.99
C HIS A 38 15.51 23.70 -7.77
N LEU A 39 15.08 23.13 -6.63
CA LEU A 39 14.99 23.85 -5.36
C LEU A 39 16.34 24.45 -4.94
N GLY A 40 17.42 23.67 -5.09
CA GLY A 40 18.78 24.12 -4.80
C GLY A 40 19.23 25.30 -5.68
N LYS A 41 18.95 25.25 -6.99
CA LYS A 41 19.23 26.37 -7.91
C LYS A 41 18.47 27.64 -7.56
N LEU A 42 17.24 27.50 -7.07
CA LEU A 42 16.39 28.62 -6.65
C LEU A 42 16.77 29.19 -5.28
N GLY A 43 17.68 28.54 -4.54
CA GLY A 43 18.11 28.95 -3.20
C GLY A 43 17.06 28.68 -2.11
N VAL A 44 16.12 27.75 -2.35
CA VAL A 44 15.12 27.36 -1.34
C VAL A 44 15.82 26.59 -0.23
N ASN A 45 15.56 26.93 1.03
CA ASN A 45 16.02 26.15 2.18
C ASN A 45 15.04 25.00 2.40
N PHE A 46 15.46 23.76 2.13
CA PHE A 46 14.58 22.59 2.23
C PHE A 46 15.25 21.40 2.93
N VAL A 47 14.41 20.52 3.47
CA VAL A 47 14.77 19.20 3.97
C VAL A 47 13.85 18.17 3.31
N SER A 48 14.43 17.10 2.77
CA SER A 48 13.68 15.98 2.24
C SER A 48 13.37 14.98 3.35
N VAL A 49 12.13 14.51 3.42
CA VAL A 49 11.73 13.42 4.31
C VAL A 49 12.38 12.10 3.84
N PRO A 50 12.89 11.25 4.75
CA PRO A 50 13.45 9.96 4.38
C PRO A 50 12.42 9.06 3.69
N LEU A 51 12.86 8.39 2.63
CA LEU A 51 12.04 7.41 1.92
C LEU A 51 11.75 6.20 2.80
N ASP A 52 10.70 5.46 2.46
CA ASP A 52 10.34 4.18 3.08
C ASP A 52 9.93 4.25 4.57
N LEU A 53 9.73 5.45 5.13
CA LEU A 53 9.09 5.60 6.45
C LEU A 53 7.58 5.28 6.38
N PRO A 54 7.07 4.35 7.21
CA PRO A 54 5.65 4.17 7.43
C PRO A 54 4.99 5.47 7.90
N LEU A 55 3.70 5.65 7.60
CA LEU A 55 2.98 6.91 7.79
C LEU A 55 3.15 7.54 9.18
N VAL A 56 2.98 6.77 10.26
CA VAL A 56 3.12 7.28 11.64
C VAL A 56 4.56 7.73 11.93
N GLN A 57 5.55 6.90 11.58
CA GLN A 57 6.97 7.21 11.77
C GLN A 57 7.40 8.43 10.94
N ARG A 58 6.81 8.58 9.75
CA ARG A 58 7.02 9.73 8.86
C ARG A 58 6.53 11.02 9.53
N ILE A 59 5.31 11.02 10.06
CA ILE A 59 4.72 12.16 10.79
C ILE A 59 5.61 12.52 11.99
N GLU A 60 5.98 11.54 12.81
CA GLU A 60 6.86 11.76 13.96
C GLU A 60 8.21 12.36 13.54
N TRP A 61 8.79 11.85 12.45
CA TRP A 61 10.05 12.37 11.92
C TRP A 61 9.90 13.83 11.49
N ILE A 62 8.84 14.17 10.74
CA ILE A 62 8.56 15.54 10.29
C ILE A 62 8.45 16.49 11.49
N ASN A 63 7.64 16.13 12.50
CA ASN A 63 7.42 16.97 13.67
C ASN A 63 8.70 17.17 14.51
N LYS A 64 9.67 16.25 14.44
CA LYS A 64 10.96 16.34 15.13
C LYS A 64 12.02 17.19 14.40
N GLN A 65 11.77 17.66 13.18
CA GLN A 65 12.78 18.40 12.39
C GLN A 65 12.97 19.88 12.82
N GLY A 66 12.20 20.36 13.79
CA GLY A 66 12.27 21.76 14.26
C GLY A 66 11.75 22.76 13.24
N PHE A 67 10.84 22.35 12.35
CA PHE A 67 10.08 23.23 11.47
C PHE A 67 8.92 23.84 12.25
N SER A 68 8.64 25.12 12.04
CA SER A 68 7.66 25.84 12.85
C SER A 68 6.84 26.83 12.05
N VAL A 69 5.60 27.03 12.49
CA VAL A 69 4.62 27.94 11.86
C VAL A 69 5.11 29.38 11.95
N GLU A 70 5.73 29.76 13.06
CA GLU A 70 6.27 31.11 13.31
C GLU A 70 7.35 31.51 12.31
N ASN A 71 8.14 30.53 11.83
CA ASN A 71 9.15 30.77 10.80
C ASN A 71 8.56 30.83 9.38
N GLY A 72 7.25 30.59 9.25
CA GLY A 72 6.56 30.46 7.97
C GLY A 72 6.95 29.20 7.21
N ASP A 73 7.43 28.17 7.92
CA ASP A 73 7.80 26.90 7.32
C ASP A 73 6.57 26.15 6.78
N ILE A 74 6.76 25.36 5.72
CA ILE A 74 5.68 24.59 5.07
C ILE A 74 6.08 23.15 4.79
N PHE A 75 5.07 22.31 4.62
CA PHE A 75 5.19 20.93 4.17
C PHE A 75 4.54 20.70 2.81
N LEU A 76 5.17 19.92 1.94
CA LEU A 76 4.60 19.46 0.68
C LEU A 76 4.86 17.96 0.50
N GLU A 77 3.80 17.18 0.32
CA GLU A 77 3.90 15.77 -0.07
C GLU A 77 3.44 15.56 -1.51
N ILE A 78 4.27 14.85 -2.28
CA ILE A 78 4.00 14.54 -3.69
C ILE A 78 3.29 13.20 -3.78
N HIS A 79 2.13 13.19 -4.43
CA HIS A 79 1.32 12.02 -4.77
C HIS A 79 1.02 11.97 -6.27
N ILE A 80 0.52 10.81 -6.74
CA ILE A 80 -0.03 10.63 -8.09
C ILE A 80 -1.45 10.08 -7.91
N ASN A 81 -2.41 10.68 -8.59
CA ASN A 81 -3.82 10.38 -8.40
C ASN A 81 -4.24 9.06 -9.07
N GLU A 82 -5.42 8.56 -8.70
CA GLU A 82 -6.13 7.46 -9.35
C GLU A 82 -7.65 7.74 -9.43
N GLY A 83 -8.39 6.98 -10.22
CA GLY A 83 -9.86 7.07 -10.30
C GLY A 83 -10.40 7.57 -11.64
N GLY A 84 -9.65 7.40 -12.73
CA GLY A 84 -10.14 7.53 -14.10
C GLY A 84 -10.41 8.97 -14.57
N LYS A 85 -9.92 9.98 -13.85
CA LYS A 85 -9.98 11.39 -14.26
C LYS A 85 -8.66 11.79 -14.92
N ARG A 86 -8.40 13.09 -15.06
CA ARG A 86 -7.15 13.66 -15.58
C ARG A 86 -6.90 15.02 -14.96
N GLY A 87 -5.63 15.43 -14.92
CA GLY A 87 -5.24 16.75 -14.42
C GLY A 87 -4.69 16.71 -13.00
N ILE A 88 -4.84 17.81 -12.25
CA ILE A 88 -4.15 18.00 -10.97
C ILE A 88 -5.14 18.48 -9.89
N GLU A 89 -4.98 17.96 -8.68
CA GLU A 89 -5.62 18.48 -7.47
C GLU A 89 -4.64 18.57 -6.31
N SER A 90 -5.09 19.17 -5.22
CA SER A 90 -4.34 19.23 -3.98
C SER A 90 -5.25 19.11 -2.77
N TRP A 91 -4.68 18.66 -1.66
CA TRP A 91 -5.35 18.53 -0.37
C TRP A 91 -4.65 19.41 0.65
N PHE A 92 -5.42 19.98 1.58
CA PHE A 92 -4.90 20.81 2.66
C PHE A 92 -5.51 20.45 4.00
N ARG A 93 -4.77 20.75 5.07
CA ARG A 93 -5.22 20.54 6.45
C ARG A 93 -6.34 21.51 6.83
N SER A 94 -7.29 21.01 7.63
CA SER A 94 -8.40 21.77 8.25
C SER A 94 -9.51 22.12 7.25
N GLU A 95 -10.60 22.69 7.78
CA GLU A 95 -11.73 23.19 6.99
C GLU A 95 -11.33 24.34 6.06
N GLU A 96 -12.18 24.58 5.06
CA GLU A 96 -12.04 25.72 4.16
C GLU A 96 -12.13 27.05 4.94
N ASP A 97 -11.09 27.86 4.82
CA ASP A 97 -11.04 29.21 5.33
C ASP A 97 -10.11 30.02 4.41
N PRO A 98 -10.55 31.15 3.83
CA PRO A 98 -9.70 32.01 3.00
C PRO A 98 -8.39 32.45 3.67
N ASN A 99 -8.30 32.39 5.00
CA ASN A 99 -7.09 32.69 5.76
C ASN A 99 -6.20 31.46 6.02
N ASN A 100 -6.70 30.24 5.83
CA ASN A 100 -5.95 28.99 6.00
C ASN A 100 -4.76 28.95 5.03
N ARG A 101 -3.55 28.99 5.60
CA ARG A 101 -2.31 28.99 4.81
C ARG A 101 -2.07 27.66 4.08
N SER A 102 -2.50 26.54 4.65
CA SER A 102 -2.44 25.23 3.97
C SER A 102 -3.33 25.24 2.72
N GLN A 103 -4.52 25.84 2.80
CA GLN A 103 -5.41 26.02 1.65
C GLN A 103 -4.79 26.94 0.59
N LYS A 104 -4.20 28.08 1.01
CA LYS A 104 -3.49 28.98 0.09
C LYS A 104 -2.33 28.27 -0.61
N LEU A 105 -1.55 27.47 0.12
CA LEU A 105 -0.44 26.69 -0.42
C LEU A 105 -0.93 25.66 -1.45
N ALA A 106 -1.90 24.84 -1.06
CA ALA A 106 -2.49 23.81 -1.92
C ALA A 106 -3.01 24.42 -3.24
N LYS A 107 -3.86 25.45 -3.12
CA LYS A 107 -4.41 26.19 -4.26
C LYS A 107 -3.32 26.81 -5.13
N HIS A 108 -2.28 27.38 -4.52
CA HIS A 108 -1.18 27.99 -5.26
C HIS A 108 -0.43 26.95 -6.09
N VAL A 109 -0.06 25.82 -5.48
CA VAL A 109 0.70 24.75 -6.14
C VAL A 109 -0.10 24.12 -7.28
N SER A 110 -1.34 23.68 -7.02
CA SER A 110 -2.13 23.01 -8.07
C SER A 110 -2.43 23.96 -9.23
N LYS A 111 -2.77 25.22 -8.93
CA LYS A 111 -3.04 26.23 -9.95
C LYS A 111 -1.81 26.59 -10.78
N TYR A 112 -0.65 26.74 -10.16
CA TYR A 112 0.60 27.06 -10.86
C TYR A 112 0.93 25.99 -11.89
N LEU A 113 0.90 24.71 -11.50
CA LEU A 113 1.16 23.58 -12.40
C LEU A 113 0.08 23.47 -13.48
N ALA A 114 -1.20 23.61 -13.12
CA ALA A 114 -2.30 23.58 -14.08
C ALA A 114 -2.15 24.66 -15.15
N ASP A 115 -1.83 25.90 -14.76
CA ASP A 115 -1.66 27.03 -15.67
C ASP A 115 -0.41 26.87 -16.55
N LYS A 116 0.70 26.34 -16.00
CA LYS A 116 1.96 26.12 -16.73
C LYS A 116 1.81 25.03 -17.80
N PHE A 117 1.15 23.92 -17.48
CA PHE A 117 1.03 22.78 -18.40
C PHE A 117 -0.30 22.70 -19.15
N LYS A 118 -1.22 23.64 -18.90
CA LYS A 118 -2.60 23.61 -19.45
C LYS A 118 -3.34 22.32 -19.08
N TRP A 119 -3.09 21.83 -17.88
CA TRP A 119 -3.83 20.70 -17.32
C TRP A 119 -5.18 21.13 -16.79
N GLN A 120 -6.07 20.16 -16.61
CA GLN A 120 -7.32 20.38 -15.92
C GLN A 120 -7.03 20.62 -14.43
N ASP A 121 -7.41 21.79 -13.93
CA ASP A 121 -7.37 22.12 -12.50
C ASP A 121 -8.64 21.56 -11.83
N LEU A 122 -8.47 20.56 -10.98
CA LEU A 122 -9.55 19.94 -10.21
C LEU A 122 -9.76 20.64 -8.85
N GLY A 123 -8.97 21.68 -8.56
CA GLY A 123 -9.06 22.50 -7.36
C GLY A 123 -8.26 21.95 -6.17
N CYS A 124 -8.48 22.57 -5.01
CA CYS A 124 -7.95 22.12 -3.74
C CYS A 124 -9.11 21.73 -2.81
N LYS A 125 -8.96 20.68 -2.01
CA LYS A 125 -9.99 20.18 -1.08
C LYS A 125 -9.46 20.07 0.34
N SER A 126 -10.35 20.21 1.32
CA SER A 126 -10.02 19.94 2.70
C SER A 126 -9.72 18.46 2.89
N GLU A 127 -8.77 18.12 3.77
CA GLU A 127 -8.50 16.75 4.17
C GLU A 127 -9.75 16.01 4.69
N TYR A 128 -10.74 16.74 5.23
CA TYR A 128 -11.98 16.16 5.76
C TYR A 128 -12.95 15.72 4.67
N GLU A 129 -12.74 16.16 3.43
CA GLU A 129 -13.52 15.72 2.26
C GLU A 129 -12.97 14.43 1.65
N HIS A 130 -11.82 13.96 2.12
CA HIS A 130 -11.26 12.69 1.67
C HIS A 130 -12.15 11.52 2.12
N GLU A 131 -12.20 10.44 1.34
CA GLU A 131 -13.00 9.24 1.65
C GLU A 131 -12.60 8.54 2.97
N LEU A 132 -11.38 8.82 3.45
CA LEU A 132 -10.86 8.36 4.74
C LEU A 132 -11.35 9.22 5.92
N GLY A 133 -12.10 10.30 5.65
CA GLY A 133 -12.57 11.29 6.61
C GLY A 133 -11.51 12.27 7.11
N SER A 134 -10.23 11.94 7.00
CA SER A 134 -9.09 12.85 7.22
C SER A 134 -7.80 12.24 6.66
N LEU A 135 -6.94 13.06 6.06
CA LEU A 135 -5.60 12.65 5.64
C LEU A 135 -4.62 12.79 6.80
N LEU A 136 -4.24 11.67 7.41
CA LEU A 136 -3.45 11.66 8.63
C LEU A 136 -2.13 12.45 8.52
N ILE A 137 -1.44 12.40 7.37
CA ILE A 137 -0.21 13.16 7.16
C ILE A 137 -0.44 14.67 7.28
N LEU A 138 -1.52 15.20 6.72
CA LEU A 138 -1.84 16.63 6.77
C LEU A 138 -2.36 17.02 8.15
N ASN A 139 -3.20 16.16 8.74
CA ASN A 139 -3.80 16.40 10.04
C ASN A 139 -2.76 16.39 11.17
N GLN A 140 -1.75 15.52 11.06
CA GLN A 140 -0.84 15.21 12.16
C GLN A 140 0.50 15.95 12.14
N ILE A 141 0.89 16.59 11.05
CA ILE A 141 2.09 17.46 11.04
C ILE A 141 1.86 18.78 11.81
N ASN A 142 2.91 19.41 12.31
CA ASN A 142 2.78 20.61 13.16
C ASN A 142 3.06 21.94 12.43
N ILE A 143 3.01 21.92 11.10
CA ILE A 143 3.19 23.08 10.23
C ILE A 143 2.14 23.08 9.10
N PRO A 144 1.90 24.22 8.44
CA PRO A 144 1.04 24.27 7.25
C PRO A 144 1.53 23.31 6.18
N GLY A 145 0.62 22.56 5.57
CA GLY A 145 1.02 21.52 4.62
C GLY A 145 -0.03 21.19 3.58
N THR A 146 0.46 20.66 2.45
CA THR A 146 -0.38 20.18 1.36
C THR A 146 0.11 18.83 0.84
N ALA A 147 -0.83 18.01 0.35
CA ALA A 147 -0.54 16.88 -0.51
C ALA A 147 -0.97 17.24 -1.93
N VAL A 148 -0.06 17.19 -2.89
CA VAL A 148 -0.36 17.49 -4.30
C VAL A 148 -0.50 16.18 -5.08
N GLU A 149 -1.62 16.04 -5.78
CA GLU A 149 -1.96 14.87 -6.60
C GLU A 149 -1.68 15.19 -8.07
N ILE A 150 -0.49 14.82 -8.55
CA ILE A 150 -0.01 15.15 -9.89
C ILE A 150 -0.47 14.10 -10.89
N LEU A 151 -1.41 14.46 -11.78
CA LEU A 151 -1.91 13.58 -12.85
C LEU A 151 -2.53 12.28 -12.32
N PHE A 152 -3.14 11.51 -13.23
CA PHE A 152 -3.80 10.25 -12.88
C PHE A 152 -3.02 9.06 -13.45
N ILE A 153 -2.59 8.15 -12.58
CA ILE A 153 -1.79 6.97 -12.94
C ILE A 153 -2.57 5.96 -13.80
N ASP A 154 -3.90 6.03 -13.77
CA ASP A 154 -4.82 5.15 -14.51
C ASP A 154 -5.45 5.83 -15.73
N ASN A 155 -4.97 7.02 -16.12
CA ASN A 155 -5.40 7.73 -17.31
C ASN A 155 -4.38 7.63 -18.45
N GLU A 156 -4.80 7.16 -19.62
CA GLU A 156 -3.91 6.87 -20.74
C GLU A 156 -3.08 8.07 -21.24
N GLU A 157 -3.63 9.28 -21.21
CA GLU A 157 -2.90 10.48 -21.65
C GLU A 157 -1.90 10.96 -20.59
N ASP A 158 -2.31 10.93 -19.33
CA ASP A 158 -1.45 11.30 -18.20
C ASP A 158 -0.30 10.29 -18.05
N VAL A 159 -0.55 9.00 -18.27
CA VAL A 159 0.49 7.94 -18.27
C VAL A 159 1.59 8.20 -19.29
N LYS A 160 1.28 8.77 -20.46
CA LYS A 160 2.32 9.14 -21.45
C LYS A 160 3.26 10.19 -20.89
N ILE A 161 2.73 11.14 -20.11
CA ILE A 161 3.51 12.19 -19.45
C ILE A 161 4.33 11.58 -18.29
N LEU A 162 3.69 10.73 -17.47
CA LEU A 162 4.32 10.10 -16.31
C LEU A 162 5.47 9.14 -16.69
N LYS A 163 5.47 8.61 -17.91
CA LYS A 163 6.56 7.77 -18.45
C LYS A 163 7.68 8.56 -19.14
N ASP A 164 7.48 9.85 -19.43
CA ASP A 164 8.46 10.68 -20.11
C ASP A 164 9.36 11.38 -19.09
N GLU A 165 10.63 10.98 -19.02
CA GLU A 165 11.60 11.55 -18.07
C GLU A 165 11.77 13.06 -18.22
N LYS A 166 11.71 13.59 -19.45
CA LYS A 166 11.82 15.03 -19.68
C LYS A 166 10.60 15.75 -19.14
N LYS A 167 9.41 15.17 -19.30
CA LYS A 167 8.19 15.72 -18.72
C LYS A 167 8.20 15.69 -17.20
N LEU A 168 8.71 14.62 -16.59
CA LEU A 168 8.89 14.59 -15.13
C LEU A 168 9.85 15.68 -14.63
N ASP A 169 10.92 15.99 -15.37
CA ASP A 169 11.83 17.09 -15.02
C ASP A 169 11.17 18.47 -15.19
N GLU A 170 10.39 18.69 -16.26
CA GLU A 170 9.59 19.91 -16.45
C GLU A 170 8.62 20.11 -15.25
N ILE A 171 7.96 19.03 -14.80
CA ILE A 171 7.06 19.03 -13.64
C ILE A 171 7.82 19.37 -12.35
N ALA A 172 8.98 18.75 -12.15
CA ALA A 172 9.82 18.98 -10.99
C ALA A 172 10.33 20.43 -10.90
N GLU A 173 10.72 21.01 -12.04
CA GLU A 173 11.10 22.42 -12.14
C GLU A 173 9.91 23.33 -11.80
N ALA A 174 8.72 23.06 -12.37
CA ALA A 174 7.50 23.80 -12.08
C ALA A 174 7.09 23.74 -10.60
N LEU A 175 7.24 22.58 -9.96
CA LEU A 175 6.96 22.40 -8.54
C LEU A 175 7.92 23.22 -7.68
N ALA A 176 9.23 23.21 -8.00
CA ALA A 176 10.22 24.01 -7.31
C ALA A 176 9.98 25.52 -7.46
N GLU A 177 9.64 25.97 -8.67
CA GLU A 177 9.27 27.37 -8.94
C GLU A 177 8.04 27.80 -8.13
N SER A 178 6.98 26.98 -8.14
CA SER A 178 5.75 27.26 -7.41
C SER A 178 5.99 27.40 -5.91
N VAL A 179 6.78 26.49 -5.32
CA VAL A 179 7.11 26.56 -3.90
C VAL A 179 7.94 27.80 -3.59
N ASN A 180 8.93 28.13 -4.42
CA ASN A 180 9.75 29.33 -4.24
C ASN A 180 8.91 30.62 -4.34
N ASP A 181 7.96 30.68 -5.28
CA ASP A 181 7.02 31.80 -5.39
C ASP A 181 6.17 31.94 -4.12
N PHE A 182 5.59 30.83 -3.66
CA PHE A 182 4.77 30.83 -2.44
C PHE A 182 5.54 31.32 -1.22
N LEU A 183 6.77 30.83 -1.00
CA LEU A 183 7.62 31.20 0.12
C LEU A 183 8.08 32.67 0.09
N LYS A 184 8.17 33.28 -1.09
CA LYS A 184 8.52 34.70 -1.25
C LYS A 184 7.33 35.62 -1.04
N ASN A 185 6.15 35.21 -1.50
CA ASN A 185 4.98 36.09 -1.59
C ASN A 185 3.99 35.92 -0.43
N ASN A 186 4.02 34.80 0.30
CA ASN A 186 3.03 34.47 1.35
C ASN A 186 3.69 34.27 2.72
N GLN A 187 4.48 35.26 3.17
CA GLN A 187 5.24 35.15 4.42
C GLN A 187 4.44 35.51 5.68
N THR A 188 3.29 36.17 5.56
CA THR A 188 2.54 36.64 6.71
C THR A 188 1.88 35.46 7.44
N VAL A 189 2.48 35.06 8.56
CA VAL A 189 1.92 34.14 9.54
C VAL A 189 0.95 34.93 10.42
N THR A 190 -0.27 34.44 10.65
CA THR A 190 -1.20 35.09 11.60
C THR A 190 -1.06 34.52 13.00
N ASN A 191 -1.42 35.30 14.03
CA ASN A 191 -1.43 34.80 15.40
C ASN A 191 -2.43 33.66 15.57
N GLU A 192 -3.57 33.69 14.86
CA GLU A 192 -4.55 32.59 14.90
C GLU A 192 -3.96 31.29 14.36
N GLU A 193 -3.13 31.36 13.32
CA GLU A 193 -2.42 30.21 12.75
C GLU A 193 -1.44 29.62 13.77
N ILE A 194 -0.64 30.48 14.41
CA ILE A 194 0.30 30.08 15.47
C ILE A 194 -0.45 29.41 16.63
N GLU A 195 -1.54 30.00 17.10
CA GLU A 195 -2.37 29.44 18.18
C GLU A 195 -3.00 28.09 17.80
N PHE A 196 -3.48 27.94 16.56
CA PHE A 196 -4.05 26.70 16.05
C PHE A 196 -3.06 25.54 16.11
N PHE A 197 -1.82 25.75 15.67
CA PHE A 197 -0.78 24.73 15.70
C PHE A 197 -0.22 24.48 17.11
N ASN A 198 -0.07 25.52 17.93
CA ASN A 198 0.42 25.38 19.31
C ASN A 198 -0.58 24.69 20.24
N LYS A 199 -1.89 24.92 20.05
CA LYS A 199 -2.94 24.22 20.82
C LYS A 199 -2.86 22.70 20.64
N LYS A 200 -2.51 22.23 19.43
CA LYS A 200 -2.35 20.81 19.16
C LYS A 200 -1.16 20.20 19.92
N ASN A 201 -0.01 20.86 19.90
CA ASN A 201 1.18 20.40 20.65
C ASN A 201 0.87 20.27 22.16
N SER A 202 0.12 21.22 22.73
CA SER A 202 -0.25 21.20 24.16
C SER A 202 -1.19 20.07 24.57
N LEU A 203 -1.94 19.49 23.62
CA LEU A 203 -2.83 18.35 23.87
C LEU A 203 -2.09 17.00 23.80
N GLU A 204 -0.92 16.95 23.16
CA GLU A 204 -0.05 15.76 23.11
C GLU A 204 0.79 15.64 24.40
N ASP A 205 1.31 16.75 24.93
CA ASP A 205 2.12 16.79 26.18
C ASP A 205 1.37 16.39 27.46
N GLN A 206 0.02 16.32 27.44
CA GLN A 206 -0.77 15.86 28.60
C GLN A 206 -1.00 14.34 28.63
N ASN A 207 -0.57 13.59 27.61
CA ASN A 207 -0.78 12.14 27.55
C ASN A 207 0.33 11.32 28.25
N ASP A 208 1.49 11.91 28.55
CA ASP A 208 2.61 11.20 29.18
C ASP A 208 2.53 11.11 30.72
N VAL A 209 1.53 11.73 31.37
CA VAL A 209 1.40 11.73 32.84
C VAL A 209 0.28 10.79 33.34
N PHE A 210 -0.47 10.14 32.44
CA PHE A 210 -1.68 9.38 32.81
C PHE A 210 -1.65 7.88 32.50
N PHE A 211 -0.52 7.34 32.05
CA PHE A 211 -0.39 5.93 31.66
C PHE A 211 0.26 5.01 32.71
N ASP A 212 1.01 5.54 33.69
CA ASP A 212 1.73 4.69 34.66
C ASP A 212 0.81 4.03 35.71
N ASP A 213 -0.37 4.58 35.98
CA ASP A 213 -1.27 4.09 37.05
C ASP A 213 -2.36 3.11 36.56
N PHE A 214 -2.36 2.72 35.28
CA PHE A 214 -3.40 1.82 34.71
C PHE A 214 -2.83 0.61 33.97
N ASP A 215 -1.52 0.37 34.02
CA ASP A 215 -0.89 -0.78 33.37
C ASP A 215 -0.86 -2.03 34.25
N SER A 216 -1.01 -1.90 35.59
CA SER A 216 -0.93 -3.06 36.51
C SER A 216 -2.13 -4.00 36.47
N ASP A 217 -3.28 -3.53 35.97
CA ASP A 217 -4.55 -4.28 36.00
C ASP A 217 -4.94 -4.86 34.62
N LEU A 218 -4.12 -4.65 33.59
CA LEU A 218 -4.41 -5.07 32.20
C LEU A 218 -3.70 -6.38 31.79
N ASP A 219 -2.59 -6.74 32.45
CA ASP A 219 -1.85 -7.98 32.16
C ASP A 219 -2.62 -9.26 32.59
N ASP A 220 -3.44 -9.19 33.65
CA ASP A 220 -4.23 -10.32 34.12
C ASP A 220 -5.47 -10.63 33.24
N PHE A 221 -5.94 -9.66 32.46
CA PHE A 221 -7.09 -9.85 31.58
C PHE A 221 -6.70 -10.47 30.22
N PHE A 222 -5.50 -10.15 29.71
CA PHE A 222 -5.00 -10.71 28.45
C PHE A 222 -4.33 -12.08 28.60
N SER A 223 -3.77 -12.42 29.77
CA SER A 223 -3.18 -13.74 30.00
C SER A 223 -4.22 -14.89 30.00
N SER A 224 -5.45 -14.61 30.41
CA SER A 224 -6.52 -15.62 30.49
C SER A 224 -7.31 -15.84 29.20
N SER A 225 -7.19 -14.93 28.22
CA SER A 225 -7.94 -14.97 26.96
C SER A 225 -7.12 -15.51 25.77
N ILE A 226 -5.81 -15.72 25.93
CA ILE A 226 -4.90 -16.29 24.91
C ILE A 226 -4.47 -17.75 25.24
N ALA A 227 -4.88 -18.32 26.39
CA ALA A 227 -4.58 -19.72 26.71
C ALA A 227 -5.53 -20.76 26.06
N GLY A 228 -6.54 -20.31 25.30
CA GLY A 228 -7.64 -21.16 24.79
C GLY A 228 -7.62 -21.49 23.29
N ALA A 229 -6.70 -20.93 22.51
CA ALA A 229 -6.69 -21.14 21.06
C ALA A 229 -5.25 -21.20 20.52
N THR A 230 -4.94 -22.37 19.95
CA THR A 230 -3.73 -22.74 19.18
C THR A 230 -2.55 -23.27 19.99
N GLY A 231 -2.35 -24.58 19.81
CA GLY A 231 -1.18 -25.30 20.28
C GLY A 231 0.08 -24.87 19.53
N ALA A 232 1.19 -25.05 20.25
CA ALA A 232 2.55 -24.79 19.84
C ALA A 232 2.84 -25.19 18.38
N ASN A 233 3.40 -24.22 17.64
CA ASN A 233 4.48 -24.51 16.71
C ASN A 233 5.48 -23.36 16.78
N ASP A 234 6.55 -23.61 17.52
CA ASP A 234 7.82 -22.89 17.50
C ASP A 234 8.32 -22.77 16.05
N TYR A 235 8.48 -21.54 15.55
CA TYR A 235 9.42 -21.26 14.48
C TYR A 235 10.49 -20.31 15.01
N THR A 236 11.53 -20.95 15.56
CA THR A 236 12.80 -20.33 15.86
C THR A 236 13.56 -20.00 14.58
N SER A 237 14.15 -18.82 14.58
CA SER A 237 15.08 -18.31 13.58
C SER A 237 16.27 -19.27 13.36
N LYS A 238 16.49 -19.69 12.11
CA LYS A 238 17.82 -20.12 11.66
C LYS A 238 18.12 -19.57 10.27
N THR A 239 19.10 -18.69 10.27
CA THR A 239 19.92 -18.27 9.15
C THR A 239 20.44 -19.47 8.36
N ASN A 240 20.48 -19.36 7.03
CA ASN A 240 21.47 -20.10 6.24
C ASN A 240 21.80 -19.40 4.92
N LYS A 241 23.08 -19.05 4.81
CA LYS A 241 23.83 -18.81 3.57
C LYS A 241 24.05 -20.15 2.87
N SER A 242 23.85 -20.22 1.55
CA SER A 242 24.70 -20.97 0.59
C SER A 242 24.09 -20.81 -0.81
N GLN A 243 24.76 -20.07 -1.69
CA GLN A 243 25.75 -20.56 -2.67
C GLN A 243 25.12 -21.21 -3.91
N ASN A 244 25.12 -20.41 -4.98
CA ASN A 244 25.09 -20.83 -6.37
C ASN A 244 26.08 -21.97 -6.63
N ILE A 245 25.59 -23.09 -7.15
CA ILE A 245 26.44 -24.10 -7.80
C ILE A 245 25.79 -24.46 -9.13
N LEU A 246 26.32 -23.84 -10.19
CA LEU A 246 26.24 -24.34 -11.57
C LEU A 246 27.09 -25.61 -11.65
N PRO A 247 26.55 -26.75 -12.13
CA PRO A 247 27.39 -27.90 -12.40
C PRO A 247 28.17 -27.70 -13.72
N SER A 248 29.49 -27.68 -13.59
CA SER A 248 30.47 -27.69 -14.68
C SER A 248 30.47 -29.05 -15.40
N LEU A 249 30.38 -28.99 -16.73
CA LEU A 249 30.61 -30.13 -17.63
C LEU A 249 32.12 -30.47 -17.66
N PRO A 250 32.54 -31.72 -17.44
CA PRO A 250 33.91 -32.13 -17.73
C PRO A 250 34.06 -32.42 -19.23
N HIS A 251 34.84 -31.59 -19.92
CA HIS A 251 35.40 -31.89 -21.24
C HIS A 251 36.47 -32.98 -21.12
N SER A 252 36.17 -34.16 -21.64
CA SER A 252 37.19 -35.15 -22.03
C SER A 252 37.14 -35.30 -23.55
N PHE A 253 37.99 -34.57 -24.26
CA PHE A 253 38.30 -34.82 -25.66
C PHE A 253 39.10 -36.12 -25.78
N LYS A 254 38.50 -37.15 -26.37
CA LYS A 254 39.25 -38.24 -27.02
C LYS A 254 39.10 -38.10 -28.53
N ASN A 255 40.19 -37.72 -29.17
CA ASN A 255 40.41 -37.84 -30.60
C ASN A 255 40.35 -39.32 -31.01
N TYR A 256 39.53 -39.62 -32.01
CA TYR A 256 39.84 -40.62 -33.03
C TYR A 256 39.40 -40.07 -34.39
N GLY A 257 40.35 -39.85 -35.28
CA GLY A 257 40.07 -39.62 -36.68
C GLY A 257 39.79 -40.94 -37.38
N ALA A 258 38.84 -40.92 -38.31
CA ALA A 258 38.92 -41.64 -39.60
C ALA A 258 37.64 -41.36 -40.41
N SER A 259 37.85 -40.97 -41.66
CA SER A 259 36.84 -40.75 -42.70
C SER A 259 36.26 -42.09 -43.18
N GLY A 260 34.93 -42.19 -43.31
CA GLY A 260 34.26 -43.31 -44.00
C GLY A 260 32.74 -43.31 -43.83
N SER A 261 31.99 -43.06 -44.91
CA SER A 261 30.58 -43.42 -45.15
C SER A 261 29.65 -43.57 -43.92
N ASN A 262 28.90 -42.52 -43.58
CA ASN A 262 27.93 -42.49 -42.47
C ASN A 262 26.70 -43.39 -42.71
N LEU A 263 26.83 -44.69 -42.51
CA LEU A 263 25.75 -45.48 -41.91
C LEU A 263 26.10 -45.67 -40.45
N LEU A 264 25.34 -45.03 -39.54
CA LEU A 264 25.47 -45.25 -38.10
C LEU A 264 25.46 -46.76 -37.81
N ASP A 265 26.38 -47.21 -36.97
CA ASP A 265 26.36 -48.58 -36.48
C ASP A 265 25.08 -48.84 -35.68
N ARG A 266 24.63 -50.10 -35.59
CA ARG A 266 23.35 -50.46 -34.96
C ARG A 266 23.27 -49.97 -33.51
N ASP A 267 24.39 -50.02 -32.79
CA ASP A 267 24.48 -49.54 -31.41
C ASP A 267 24.41 -48.01 -31.32
N GLN A 268 25.04 -47.30 -32.26
CA GLN A 268 24.94 -45.83 -32.35
C GLN A 268 23.52 -45.37 -32.69
N ARG A 269 22.79 -46.13 -33.53
CA ARG A 269 21.36 -45.85 -33.79
C ARG A 269 20.49 -46.08 -32.56
N LYS A 270 20.81 -47.11 -31.77
CA LYS A 270 20.08 -47.39 -30.53
C LYS A 270 20.24 -46.24 -29.54
N GLU A 271 21.45 -45.73 -29.36
CA GLU A 271 21.72 -44.56 -28.51
C GLU A 271 20.98 -43.32 -29.00
N MET A 272 21.05 -43.03 -30.31
CA MET A 272 20.35 -41.91 -30.92
C MET A 272 18.82 -42.00 -30.66
N ILE A 273 18.21 -43.17 -30.87
CA ILE A 273 16.78 -43.36 -30.65
C ILE A 273 16.42 -43.11 -29.17
N VAL A 274 17.20 -43.64 -28.22
CA VAL A 274 16.94 -43.45 -26.78
C VAL A 274 17.09 -41.97 -26.38
N GLU A 275 18.11 -41.29 -26.89
CA GLU A 275 18.37 -39.87 -26.58
C GLU A 275 17.21 -38.98 -27.06
N TYR A 276 16.73 -39.15 -28.29
CA TYR A 276 15.68 -38.31 -28.84
C TYR A 276 14.30 -38.58 -28.23
N TYR A 277 13.99 -39.82 -27.83
CA TYR A 277 12.79 -40.13 -27.05
C TYR A 277 12.82 -39.43 -25.68
N LYS A 278 13.97 -39.43 -24.99
CA LYS A 278 14.13 -38.70 -23.72
C LYS A 278 14.00 -37.20 -23.90
N LYS A 279 14.59 -36.62 -24.96
CA LYS A 279 14.55 -35.17 -25.20
C LYS A 279 13.18 -34.65 -25.60
N ILE A 280 12.41 -35.40 -26.39
CA ILE A 280 11.14 -34.93 -26.96
C ILE A 280 9.94 -35.35 -26.13
N LEU A 281 9.94 -36.58 -25.59
CA LEU A 281 8.81 -37.14 -24.83
C LEU A 281 9.10 -37.28 -23.33
N GLY A 282 10.35 -37.08 -22.87
CA GLY A 282 10.71 -37.21 -21.46
C GLY A 282 10.77 -38.65 -20.93
N ARG A 283 10.63 -39.67 -21.80
CA ARG A 283 10.65 -41.10 -21.43
C ARG A 283 11.58 -41.91 -22.33
N GLU A 284 11.92 -43.12 -21.89
CA GLU A 284 12.61 -44.08 -22.75
C GLU A 284 11.66 -44.71 -23.78
N PRO A 285 12.17 -45.08 -24.97
CA PRO A 285 11.37 -45.83 -25.94
C PRO A 285 11.06 -47.22 -25.38
N THR A 286 9.86 -47.71 -25.60
CA THR A 286 9.53 -49.10 -25.30
C THR A 286 10.34 -50.05 -26.18
N GLN A 287 10.52 -51.30 -25.76
CA GLN A 287 11.27 -52.29 -26.53
C GLN A 287 10.72 -52.49 -27.95
N ILE A 288 9.40 -52.33 -28.13
CA ILE A 288 8.72 -52.41 -29.43
C ILE A 288 9.07 -51.22 -30.31
N GLU A 289 8.99 -49.99 -29.78
CA GLU A 289 9.34 -48.75 -30.48
C GLU A 289 10.82 -48.74 -30.88
N LEU A 290 11.69 -49.16 -29.96
CA LEU A 290 13.12 -49.28 -30.20
C LEU A 290 13.42 -50.26 -31.33
N ASN A 291 12.86 -51.46 -31.27
CA ASN A 291 13.06 -52.48 -32.31
C ASN A 291 12.49 -52.04 -33.67
N LYS A 292 11.32 -51.38 -33.67
CA LYS A 292 10.68 -50.87 -34.90
C LYS A 292 11.55 -49.79 -35.58
N ASN A 293 12.09 -48.85 -34.81
CA ASN A 293 12.94 -47.78 -35.34
C ASN A 293 14.34 -48.29 -35.76
N LEU A 294 14.87 -49.30 -35.06
CA LEU A 294 16.12 -49.97 -35.46
C LEU A 294 15.97 -50.76 -36.77
N ASN A 295 14.86 -51.49 -36.93
CA ASN A 295 14.62 -52.32 -38.12
C ASN A 295 14.28 -51.50 -39.38
N SER A 296 13.67 -50.32 -39.20
CA SER A 296 13.32 -49.44 -40.32
C SER A 296 14.47 -48.52 -40.75
N GLY A 297 15.58 -48.49 -40.00
CA GLY A 297 16.75 -47.68 -40.35
C GLY A 297 16.46 -46.17 -40.37
N VAL A 298 15.57 -45.70 -39.50
CA VAL A 298 15.08 -44.31 -39.47
C VAL A 298 16.25 -43.34 -39.29
N SER A 299 16.30 -42.30 -40.12
CA SER A 299 17.25 -41.20 -39.95
C SER A 299 16.91 -40.35 -38.73
N LYS A 300 17.84 -39.52 -38.28
CA LYS A 300 17.61 -38.64 -37.12
C LYS A 300 16.45 -37.67 -37.40
N GLU A 301 16.39 -37.12 -38.60
CA GLU A 301 15.37 -36.17 -39.02
C GLU A 301 13.98 -36.81 -39.07
N GLU A 302 13.87 -38.01 -39.64
CA GLU A 302 12.62 -38.78 -39.67
C GLU A 302 12.16 -39.21 -38.28
N LEU A 303 13.08 -39.51 -37.36
CA LEU A 303 12.74 -39.87 -35.99
C LEU A 303 12.13 -38.67 -35.26
N ILE A 304 12.74 -37.49 -35.41
CA ILE A 304 12.22 -36.24 -34.82
C ILE A 304 10.83 -35.93 -35.37
N GLU A 305 10.63 -36.02 -36.69
CA GLU A 305 9.33 -35.78 -37.31
C GLU A 305 8.26 -36.76 -36.83
N LYS A 306 8.59 -38.05 -36.69
CA LYS A 306 7.68 -39.05 -36.12
C LYS A 306 7.31 -38.73 -34.68
N LEU A 307 8.29 -38.35 -33.85
CA LEU A 307 8.07 -38.03 -32.44
C LEU A 307 7.20 -36.78 -32.24
N LEU A 308 7.39 -35.76 -33.07
CA LEU A 308 6.58 -34.53 -33.04
C LEU A 308 5.14 -34.76 -33.52
N ASN A 309 4.93 -35.75 -34.38
CA ASN A 309 3.60 -36.09 -34.90
C ASN A 309 2.81 -37.07 -34.03
N LEU A 310 3.44 -37.67 -33.00
CA LEU A 310 2.76 -38.52 -32.04
C LEU A 310 1.68 -37.76 -31.28
N GLU A 311 0.55 -38.44 -31.05
CA GLU A 311 -0.59 -37.89 -30.33
C GLU A 311 -0.21 -37.52 -28.88
N GLU A 312 0.69 -38.29 -28.26
CA GLU A 312 1.29 -38.03 -26.94
C GLU A 312 1.99 -36.65 -26.86
N PHE A 313 2.78 -36.29 -27.88
CA PHE A 313 3.45 -34.98 -27.93
C PHE A 313 2.45 -33.84 -28.12
N LYS A 314 1.45 -34.03 -28.99
CA LYS A 314 0.37 -33.04 -29.20
C LYS A 314 -0.48 -32.83 -27.96
N GLU A 315 -0.74 -33.89 -27.18
CA GLU A 315 -1.42 -33.78 -25.89
C GLU A 315 -0.57 -33.07 -24.84
N MET A 316 0.73 -33.34 -24.79
CA MET A 316 1.68 -32.64 -23.91
C MET A 316 1.70 -31.13 -24.19
N GLN A 317 1.70 -30.75 -25.46
CA GLN A 317 1.63 -29.34 -25.88
C GLN A 317 0.31 -28.67 -25.45
N LYS A 318 -0.83 -29.36 -25.61
CA LYS A 318 -2.14 -28.86 -25.15
C LYS A 318 -2.23 -28.74 -23.63
N LYS A 319 -1.58 -29.63 -22.88
CA LYS A 319 -1.50 -29.56 -21.41
C LYS A 319 -0.60 -28.41 -20.97
N ALA A 320 0.52 -28.19 -21.65
CA ALA A 320 1.43 -27.08 -21.41
C ALA A 320 0.77 -25.71 -21.67
N SER A 321 0.03 -25.56 -22.79
CA SER A 321 -0.67 -24.30 -23.08
C SER A 321 -1.76 -23.98 -22.05
N LYS A 322 -2.50 -25.01 -21.58
CA LYS A 322 -3.49 -24.85 -20.50
C LYS A 322 -2.84 -24.51 -19.16
N HIS A 323 -1.65 -25.04 -18.89
CA HIS A 323 -0.90 -24.69 -17.68
C HIS A 323 -0.52 -23.20 -17.69
N ASP A 324 -0.09 -22.66 -18.83
CA ASP A 324 0.26 -21.24 -18.95
C ASP A 324 -0.96 -20.32 -18.78
N GLU A 325 -2.12 -20.70 -19.30
CA GLU A 325 -3.38 -19.96 -19.09
C GLU A 325 -3.81 -19.99 -17.62
N LEU A 326 -3.80 -21.17 -16.99
CA LEU A 326 -4.12 -21.33 -15.57
C LEU A 326 -3.13 -20.58 -14.67
N PHE A 327 -1.85 -20.53 -15.02
CA PHE A 327 -0.84 -19.79 -14.28
C PHE A 327 -1.08 -18.29 -14.34
N LYS A 328 -1.43 -17.74 -15.52
CA LYS A 328 -1.83 -16.33 -15.66
C LYS A 328 -3.09 -16.02 -14.86
N GLU A 329 -4.07 -16.91 -14.85
CA GLU A 329 -5.29 -16.72 -14.07
C GLU A 329 -5.01 -16.75 -12.56
N LEU A 330 -4.18 -17.69 -12.09
CA LEU A 330 -3.74 -17.79 -10.69
C LEU A 330 -3.02 -16.50 -10.26
N GLN A 331 -2.07 -16.03 -11.07
CA GLN A 331 -1.36 -14.78 -10.81
C GLN A 331 -2.32 -13.57 -10.72
N SER A 332 -3.33 -13.53 -11.59
CA SER A 332 -4.35 -12.46 -11.54
C SER A 332 -5.22 -12.52 -10.27
N LYS A 333 -5.52 -13.73 -9.78
CA LYS A 333 -6.31 -13.96 -8.57
C LYS A 333 -5.49 -13.65 -7.32
N ASP A 334 -4.22 -14.02 -7.28
CA ASP A 334 -3.30 -13.69 -6.18
C ASP A 334 -3.12 -12.16 -6.04
N ASN A 335 -3.01 -11.45 -7.16
CA ASN A 335 -2.96 -9.98 -7.15
C ASN A 335 -4.25 -9.35 -6.59
N LYS A 336 -5.43 -9.88 -6.96
CA LYS A 336 -6.71 -9.44 -6.39
C LYS A 336 -6.82 -9.74 -4.89
N LEU A 337 -6.37 -10.92 -4.47
CA LEU A 337 -6.40 -11.34 -3.07
C LEU A 337 -5.45 -10.48 -2.23
N SER A 338 -4.27 -10.16 -2.76
CA SER A 338 -3.34 -9.21 -2.14
C SER A 338 -3.95 -7.81 -2.00
N LYS A 339 -4.65 -7.31 -3.04
CA LYS A 339 -5.36 -6.02 -2.97
C LYS A 339 -6.45 -6.02 -1.89
N ILE A 340 -7.29 -7.04 -1.86
CA ILE A 340 -8.37 -7.18 -0.86
C ILE A 340 -7.80 -7.27 0.56
N ASN A 341 -6.73 -8.05 0.78
CA ASN A 341 -6.11 -8.17 2.10
C ASN A 341 -5.55 -6.83 2.59
N LYS A 342 -4.95 -6.05 1.68
CA LYS A 342 -4.44 -4.71 2.00
C LYS A 342 -5.58 -3.75 2.34
N GLU A 343 -6.66 -3.75 1.55
CA GLU A 343 -7.88 -2.99 1.84
C GLU A 343 -8.46 -3.36 3.21
N MET A 344 -8.47 -4.65 3.58
CA MET A 344 -8.90 -5.11 4.90
C MET A 344 -7.98 -4.65 6.03
N GLU A 345 -6.66 -4.66 5.82
CA GLU A 345 -5.69 -4.18 6.81
C GLU A 345 -5.84 -2.68 7.03
N ASP A 346 -5.97 -1.89 5.95
CA ASP A 346 -6.18 -0.45 6.01
C ASP A 346 -7.52 -0.11 6.68
N ALA A 347 -8.60 -0.83 6.34
CA ALA A 347 -9.89 -0.69 7.00
C ALA A 347 -9.80 -1.02 8.51
N THR A 348 -9.01 -2.03 8.89
CA THR A 348 -8.81 -2.40 10.30
C THR A 348 -8.10 -1.29 11.06
N LYS A 349 -7.03 -0.73 10.48
CA LYS A 349 -6.30 0.41 11.06
C LYS A 349 -7.17 1.65 11.19
N VAL A 350 -8.02 1.92 10.20
CA VAL A 350 -9.01 3.02 10.26
C VAL A 350 -9.98 2.79 11.42
N ILE A 351 -10.52 1.57 11.59
CA ILE A 351 -11.41 1.22 12.70
C ILE A 351 -10.71 1.40 14.05
N GLU A 352 -9.46 0.98 14.19
CA GLU A 352 -8.68 1.17 15.41
C GLU A 352 -8.48 2.65 15.75
N ASN A 353 -8.12 3.47 14.75
CA ASN A 353 -7.94 4.91 14.93
C ASN A 353 -9.27 5.61 15.26
N LEU A 354 -10.36 5.24 14.60
CA LEU A 354 -11.70 5.75 14.92
C LEU A 354 -12.11 5.39 16.35
N ASN A 355 -11.79 4.17 16.82
CA ASN A 355 -12.05 3.76 18.20
C ASN A 355 -11.21 4.55 19.20
N LYS A 356 -9.93 4.83 18.89
CA LYS A 356 -9.07 5.70 19.72
C LYS A 356 -9.65 7.11 19.78
N LEU A 357 -10.02 7.70 18.65
CA LEU A 357 -10.62 9.02 18.57
C LEU A 357 -11.94 9.09 19.35
N LEU A 358 -12.77 8.05 19.26
CA LEU A 358 -14.03 7.96 20.00
C LEU A 358 -13.79 7.95 21.51
N ARG A 359 -12.76 7.24 21.98
CA ARG A 359 -12.36 7.25 23.41
C ARG A 359 -11.90 8.63 23.85
N LEU A 360 -11.04 9.29 23.07
CA LEU A 360 -10.58 10.64 23.34
C LEU A 360 -11.76 11.62 23.42
N LYS A 361 -12.64 11.60 22.42
CA LYS A 361 -13.85 12.44 22.37
C LYS A 361 -14.73 12.22 23.60
N ASN A 362 -14.98 10.98 23.98
CA ASN A 362 -15.79 10.66 25.16
C ASN A 362 -15.13 11.19 26.45
N SER A 363 -13.80 11.09 26.57
CA SER A 363 -13.04 11.64 27.70
C SER A 363 -13.16 13.17 27.76
N SER A 364 -12.97 13.86 26.63
CA SER A 364 -13.11 15.33 26.56
C SER A 364 -14.53 15.79 26.90
N ILE A 365 -15.55 15.07 26.44
CA ILE A 365 -16.95 15.35 26.80
C ILE A 365 -17.14 15.24 28.31
N LEU A 366 -16.59 14.20 28.94
CA LEU A 366 -16.70 13.99 30.38
C LEU A 366 -16.02 15.14 31.17
N LYS A 367 -14.86 15.61 30.69
CA LYS A 367 -14.15 16.76 31.27
C LYS A 367 -14.96 18.05 31.17
N MET A 368 -15.48 18.37 29.99
CA MET A 368 -16.32 19.57 29.79
C MET A 368 -17.59 19.51 30.64
N GLN A 369 -18.22 18.34 30.78
CA GLN A 369 -19.38 18.17 31.65
C GLN A 369 -19.04 18.44 33.12
N LYS A 370 -17.86 17.99 33.58
CA LYS A 370 -17.38 18.27 34.93
C LYS A 370 -17.17 19.78 35.15
N GLU A 371 -16.51 20.45 34.21
CA GLU A 371 -16.27 21.90 34.26
C GLU A 371 -17.59 22.70 34.24
N LEU A 372 -18.55 22.33 33.39
CA LEU A 372 -19.87 22.96 33.33
C LEU A 372 -20.69 22.73 34.61
N LYS A 373 -20.54 21.56 35.25
CA LYS A 373 -21.17 21.26 36.55
C LYS A 373 -20.56 22.11 37.67
N GLU A 374 -19.23 22.22 37.70
CA GLU A 374 -18.50 23.06 38.66
C GLU A 374 -18.85 24.55 38.50
N ALA A 375 -19.08 24.99 37.25
CA ALA A 375 -19.56 26.34 36.95
C ALA A 375 -21.06 26.57 37.25
N GLY A 376 -21.79 25.53 37.67
CA GLY A 376 -23.23 25.60 37.98
C GLY A 376 -24.12 25.81 36.75
N ILE A 377 -23.60 25.57 35.54
CA ILE A 377 -24.33 25.76 34.27
C ILE A 377 -25.25 24.56 33.97
N ILE A 378 -24.86 23.35 34.40
CA ILE A 378 -25.64 22.11 34.22
C ILE A 378 -25.86 21.40 35.55
N THR A 379 -27.02 20.76 35.70
CA THR A 379 -27.34 19.95 36.89
C THR A 379 -26.99 18.47 36.70
N GLU A 380 -26.84 17.75 37.81
CA GLU A 380 -26.47 16.33 37.80
C GLU A 380 -27.55 15.48 37.10
N GLY A 381 -27.22 14.92 35.92
CA GLY A 381 -28.13 14.10 35.12
C GLY A 381 -28.64 14.73 33.81
N GLU A 382 -28.32 16.00 33.53
CA GLU A 382 -28.64 16.68 32.26
C GLU A 382 -27.63 16.40 31.13
N TYR A 383 -26.63 15.57 31.38
CA TYR A 383 -25.51 15.32 30.47
C TYR A 383 -25.40 13.86 30.00
N TYR A 384 -24.61 13.63 28.95
CA TYR A 384 -24.39 12.30 28.37
C TYR A 384 -23.53 11.43 29.30
N ASP A 385 -24.14 10.40 29.88
CA ASP A 385 -23.49 9.38 30.72
C ASP A 385 -23.28 8.08 29.94
N SER A 386 -22.04 7.78 29.60
CA SER A 386 -21.65 6.59 28.84
C SER A 386 -21.95 5.28 29.58
N GLU A 387 -21.85 5.26 30.92
CA GLU A 387 -22.16 4.08 31.74
C GLU A 387 -23.67 3.81 31.78
N ARG A 388 -24.49 4.86 31.82
CA ARG A 388 -25.96 4.74 31.71
C ARG A 388 -26.39 4.19 30.35
N VAL A 389 -25.74 4.63 29.25
CA VAL A 389 -26.01 4.11 27.90
C VAL A 389 -25.55 2.66 27.75
N LYS A 390 -24.39 2.30 28.31
CA LYS A 390 -23.86 0.93 28.30
C LYS A 390 -24.75 -0.02 29.09
N LYS A 391 -25.17 0.36 30.31
CA LYS A 391 -26.18 -0.38 31.10
C LYS A 391 -27.52 -0.51 30.39
N LYS A 392 -27.98 0.52 29.65
CA LYS A 392 -29.20 0.46 28.84
C LYS A 392 -29.06 -0.51 27.66
N ARG A 393 -27.91 -0.53 26.99
CA ARG A 393 -27.59 -1.48 25.90
C ARG A 393 -27.49 -2.92 26.40
N GLU A 394 -26.82 -3.15 27.53
CA GLU A 394 -26.70 -4.47 28.16
C GLU A 394 -28.06 -4.98 28.70
N LYS A 395 -28.89 -4.08 29.24
CA LYS A 395 -30.26 -4.40 29.65
C LYS A 395 -31.12 -4.77 28.45
N ASN A 396 -31.04 -4.02 27.35
CA ASN A 396 -31.74 -4.34 26.10
C ASN A 396 -31.26 -5.66 25.48
N ALA A 397 -29.95 -5.95 25.52
CA ALA A 397 -29.40 -7.23 25.05
C ALA A 397 -29.88 -8.41 25.93
N LYS A 398 -29.94 -8.23 27.26
CA LYS A 398 -30.52 -9.22 28.17
C LYS A 398 -32.02 -9.43 27.92
N ASP A 399 -32.80 -8.37 27.68
CA ASP A 399 -34.23 -8.46 27.34
C ASP A 399 -34.47 -9.17 25.99
N LEU A 400 -33.59 -8.98 25.01
CA LEU A 400 -33.59 -9.72 23.73
C LEU A 400 -33.27 -11.21 23.92
N THR A 401 -32.30 -11.56 24.78
CA THR A 401 -32.00 -12.97 25.09
C THR A 401 -33.06 -13.66 25.95
N GLN A 402 -33.84 -12.92 26.75
CA GLN A 402 -34.96 -13.48 27.53
C GLN A 402 -36.24 -13.65 26.69
N LYS A 403 -36.51 -12.77 25.72
CA LYS A 403 -37.65 -12.94 24.79
C LYS A 403 -37.45 -14.02 23.72
N GLY A 404 -36.23 -14.53 23.55
CA GLY A 404 -35.89 -15.61 22.62
C GLY A 404 -36.02 -17.04 23.15
N LYS A 405 -36.52 -17.25 24.37
CA LYS A 405 -36.70 -18.59 24.98
C LYS A 405 -38.18 -19.02 25.10
N LYS A 406 -39.00 -18.75 24.08
CA LYS A 406 -40.07 -19.71 23.75
C LYS A 406 -39.53 -20.52 22.58
N GLY A 407 -39.14 -21.77 22.86
CA GLY A 407 -38.60 -22.64 21.84
C GLY A 407 -39.63 -22.88 20.75
N PHE A 408 -39.18 -23.06 19.51
CA PHE A 408 -39.99 -23.42 18.35
C PHE A 408 -40.99 -24.57 18.64
N ILE A 409 -40.63 -25.46 19.58
CA ILE A 409 -41.47 -26.57 20.05
C ILE A 409 -42.69 -26.09 20.86
N ASP A 410 -42.57 -25.04 21.68
CA ASP A 410 -43.70 -24.49 22.45
C ASP A 410 -44.71 -23.79 21.52
N SER A 411 -44.23 -23.13 20.46
CA SER A 411 -45.11 -22.55 19.43
C SER A 411 -45.84 -23.60 18.60
N ILE A 412 -45.26 -24.80 18.42
CA ILE A 412 -45.93 -25.93 17.75
C ILE A 412 -46.99 -26.58 18.67
N ILE A 413 -46.71 -26.68 19.97
CA ILE A 413 -47.66 -27.21 20.96
C ILE A 413 -48.87 -26.26 21.12
N ASP A 414 -48.67 -24.95 21.07
CA ASP A 414 -49.75 -23.96 21.10
C ASP A 414 -50.59 -23.99 19.80
N PHE A 415 -50.00 -24.35 18.65
CA PHE A 415 -50.71 -24.47 17.36
C PHE A 415 -51.54 -25.76 17.22
N LEU A 416 -51.16 -26.85 17.92
CA LEU A 416 -51.87 -28.13 17.90
C LEU A 416 -52.97 -28.25 18.98
N LYS A 417 -53.21 -27.20 19.77
CA LYS A 417 -54.27 -27.12 20.79
C LYS A 417 -55.48 -26.25 20.39
N LEU A 418 -55.57 -25.89 19.11
CA LEU A 418 -56.78 -25.39 18.44
C LEU A 418 -57.28 -26.46 17.46
#